data_AF-A0A2A3L273-F1
#
_entry.id   AF-A0A2A3L273-F1
#
_cell.length_a   1.000
_cell.length_b   1.000
_cell.length_c   1.000
_cell.angle_alpha   90.00
_cell.angle_beta   90.00
_cell.angle_gamma   90.00
#
_symmetry.space_group_name_H-M   'P 1'
#
loop_
_entity.id
_entity.type
_entity.pdbx_description
1 polymer ?
#
loop_
_entity_poly.entity_id
_entity_poly.type
_entity_poly.pdbx_seq_one_letter_code
_entity_poly.pdbx_strand_id
1 'polypeptide(L)' 'MRHDDYTLVIPTVGRESLRRLLIALRESMGPQPLEVVVVDDRPRPGDDLPLPDDPPVRVLCSGGR' A
#
# COMPACT_ATOMS: atom_id res chain seq x y z
N MET A 1 -0.27 0.52 -25.73
CA MET A 1 0.34 0.88 -24.43
C MET A 1 0.63 -0.44 -23.72
N ARG A 2 1.88 -0.80 -23.47
CA ARG A 2 2.15 -1.99 -22.63
C ARG A 2 1.68 -1.62 -21.23
N HIS A 3 0.78 -2.41 -20.65
CA HIS A 3 0.63 -2.42 -19.19
C HIS A 3 1.89 -3.12 -18.69
N ASP A 4 2.77 -2.38 -18.02
CA ASP A 4 3.80 -3.03 -17.24
C ASP A 4 3.10 -3.63 -16.03
N ASP A 5 3.07 -4.95 -15.94
CA ASP A 5 2.47 -5.63 -14.79
C ASP A 5 3.47 -5.54 -13.63
N TYR A 6 3.19 -4.64 -12.69
CA TYR A 6 4.01 -4.48 -11.49
C TYR A 6 3.18 -4.45 -10.21
N THR A 7 3.80 -4.94 -9.13
CA THR A 7 3.29 -4.87 -7.77
C THR A 7 4.10 -3.83 -7.01
N LEU A 8 3.42 -2.92 -6.30
CA LEU A 8 4.07 -1.94 -5.45
C LEU A 8 4.14 -2.48 -4.01
N VAL A 9 5.36 -2.66 -3.48
CA VAL A 9 5.56 -3.06 -2.09
C VAL A 9 5.97 -1.85 -1.27
N ILE A 10 5.20 -1.51 -0.23
CA ILE A 10 5.48 -0.41 0.69
C ILE A 10 5.94 -1.02 2.02
N PRO A 11 7.26 -1.00 2.31
CA PRO A 11 7.76 -1.52 3.57
C PRO A 11 7.38 -0.55 4.70
N THR A 12 6.77 -1.11 5.74
CA THR A 12 6.36 -0.48 7.01
C THR A 12 5.01 0.26 7.01
N VAL A 13 4.25 0.09 8.08
CA VAL A 13 3.03 0.87 8.36
C VAL A 13 3.12 1.69 9.64
N GLY A 14 2.18 2.62 9.80
CA GLY A 14 2.10 3.53 10.95
C GLY A 14 2.58 4.95 10.67
N ARG A 15 2.84 5.28 9.39
CA ARG A 15 3.18 6.65 8.98
C ARG A 15 1.98 7.34 8.34
N GLU A 16 1.71 8.57 8.75
CA GLU A 16 0.73 9.48 8.14
C GLU A 16 0.94 9.66 6.61
N SER A 17 2.15 9.38 6.11
CA SER A 17 2.46 9.44 4.69
C SER A 17 1.81 8.32 3.87
N LEU A 18 1.46 7.18 4.45
CA LEU A 18 0.89 6.04 3.71
C LEU A 18 -0.45 6.43 3.06
N ARG A 19 -1.34 7.07 3.83
CA ARG A 19 -2.62 7.56 3.30
C ARG A 19 -2.43 8.51 2.14
N ARG A 20 -1.48 9.46 2.25
CA ARG A 20 -1.18 10.44 1.19
C ARG A 20 -0.64 9.75 -0.07
N LEU A 21 0.21 8.75 0.08
CA LEU A 21 0.72 7.97 -1.04
C LEU A 21 -0.41 7.21 -1.76
N LEU A 22 -1.29 6.55 -1.02
CA LEU A 22 -2.41 5.79 -1.62
C LEU A 22 -3.38 6.71 -2.38
N ILE A 23 -3.67 7.91 -1.84
CA ILE A 23 -4.45 8.93 -2.55
C ILE A 23 -3.72 9.35 -3.83
N ALA A 24 -2.42 9.65 -3.75
CA ALA A 24 -1.65 10.08 -4.91
C ALA A 24 -1.56 9.00 -6.01
N LEU A 25 -1.48 7.72 -5.63
CA LEU A 25 -1.51 6.61 -6.57
C LEU A 25 -2.84 6.51 -7.30
N ARG A 26 -3.96 6.59 -6.56
CA ARG A 26 -5.32 6.57 -7.13
C ARG A 26 -5.56 7.73 -8.10
N GLU A 27 -5.02 8.91 -7.83
CA GLU A 27 -5.16 10.09 -8.69
C GLU A 27 -4.10 10.16 -9.81
N SER A 28 -3.18 9.18 -9.88
CA SER A 28 -2.10 9.22 -10.87
C SER A 28 -2.59 8.83 -12.27
N MET A 29 -2.09 9.54 -13.28
CA MET A 29 -2.43 9.34 -14.70
C MET A 29 -1.54 8.28 -15.39
N GLY A 30 -0.64 7.64 -14.64
CA GLY A 30 0.27 6.60 -15.14
C GLY A 30 -0.37 5.20 -15.11
N PRO A 31 0.38 4.17 -15.53
CA PRO A 31 -0.03 2.79 -15.28
C PRO A 31 -0.33 2.58 -13.79
N GLN A 32 -1.44 1.93 -13.47
CA GLN A 32 -1.76 1.55 -12.10
C GLN A 32 -1.07 0.22 -11.77
N PRO A 33 -0.58 0.03 -10.53
CA PRO A 33 -0.09 -1.27 -10.11
C PRO A 33 -1.21 -2.31 -10.14
N LEU A 34 -0.87 -3.57 -10.39
CA LEU A 34 -1.81 -4.68 -10.27
C LEU A 34 -2.30 -4.85 -8.82
N GLU A 35 -1.42 -4.58 -7.86
CA GLU A 35 -1.66 -4.68 -6.43
C GLU A 35 -0.68 -3.78 -5.67
N VAL A 36 -1.14 -3.22 -4.56
CA VAL A 36 -0.30 -2.59 -3.54
C VAL A 36 -0.21 -3.51 -2.33
N VAL A 37 1.01 -3.98 -2.02
CA VAL A 37 1.29 -4.76 -0.81
C VAL A 37 1.90 -3.84 0.23
N VAL A 38 1.20 -3.68 1.34
CA VAL A 38 1.63 -2.89 2.48
C VAL A 38 2.17 -3.85 3.54
N VAL A 39 3.43 -3.70 3.95
CA VAL A 39 4.03 -4.55 4.98
C VAL A 39 3.88 -3.89 6.35
N ASP A 40 3.08 -4.48 7.24
CA ASP A 40 2.96 -4.08 8.64
C ASP A 40 4.04 -4.78 9.47
N ASP A 41 5.13 -4.06 9.74
CA ASP A 41 6.23 -4.49 10.58
C ASP A 41 6.13 -3.97 12.03
N ARG A 42 4.98 -3.41 12.44
CA ARG A 42 4.83 -2.93 13.80
C ARG A 42 4.83 -4.12 14.78
N PRO A 43 5.52 -4.01 15.93
CA PRO A 43 5.51 -5.04 16.98
C PRO A 43 4.11 -5.30 17.57
N ARG A 44 3.23 -4.30 17.49
CA ARG A 44 1.81 -4.41 17.80
C ARG A 44 1.05 -3.81 16.63
N PRO A 45 0.24 -4.59 15.90
CA PRO A 45 -0.65 -4.02 14.90
C PRO A 45 -1.58 -3.04 15.63
N GLY A 46 -1.61 -1.80 15.16
CA GLY A 46 -2.60 -0.80 15.58
C GLY A 46 -3.92 -1.02 14.84
N ASP A 47 -4.84 -0.07 14.96
CA ASP A 47 -6.13 -0.12 14.25
C ASP A 47 -5.96 -0.33 12.74
N ASP A 48 -6.97 -0.95 12.13
CA ASP A 48 -7.03 -1.15 10.68
C ASP A 48 -6.81 0.18 9.95
N LEU A 49 -5.93 0.14 8.95
CA LEU A 49 -5.73 1.29 8.08
C LEU A 49 -6.99 1.46 7.23
N PRO A 50 -7.62 2.66 7.18
CA PRO A 50 -8.67 2.94 6.22
C PRO A 50 -8.03 3.07 4.84
N LEU A 51 -7.87 1.92 4.17
CA LEU A 51 -7.27 1.80 2.85
C LEU A 51 -8.35 2.00 1.77
N PRO A 52 -8.03 2.65 0.65
CA PRO A 52 -8.93 2.71 -0.50
C PRO A 52 -9.07 1.34 -1.17
N ASP A 53 -10.21 1.09 -1.83
CA ASP A 53 -10.46 -0.15 -2.58
C ASP A 53 -9.68 -0.22 -3.91
N ASP A 54 -9.23 0.93 -4.43
CA ASP A 54 -8.55 1.07 -5.71
C ASP A 54 -7.31 2.00 -5.60
N PRO A 55 -6.09 1.56 -5.99
CA PRO A 55 -5.74 0.20 -6.42
C PRO A 55 -5.90 -0.84 -5.29
N PRO A 56 -6.08 -2.14 -5.61
CA PRO A 56 -6.23 -3.18 -4.58
C PRO A 56 -5.09 -3.16 -3.57
N VAL A 57 -5.41 -3.01 -2.29
CA VAL A 57 -4.43 -2.98 -1.21
C VAL A 57 -4.51 -4.24 -0.35
N ARG A 58 -3.39 -4.95 -0.19
CA ARG A 58 -3.24 -6.05 0.76
C ARG A 58 -2.23 -5.72 1.83
N VAL A 59 -2.59 -5.97 3.09
CA VAL A 59 -1.68 -5.81 4.23
C VAL A 59 -1.04 -7.15 4.58
N LEU A 60 0.29 -7.17 4.72
CA LEU A 60 1.08 -8.31 5.16
C LEU A 60 1.73 -7.98 6.50
N CYS A 61 1.31 -8.66 7.57
CA CYS A 61 1.88 -8.47 8.91
C CYS A 61 3.17 -9.28 9.06
N SER A 62 4.33 -8.61 9.16
CA SER A 62 5.62 -9.26 9.40
C SER A 62 6.02 -9.31 10.88
N GLY A 63 5.30 -8.59 11.75
CA GLY A 63 5.36 -8.74 13.20
C GLY A 63 6.57 -8.12 13.91
N GLY A 64 7.33 -7.25 13.24
CA GLY A 64 8.50 -6.56 13.80
C GLY A 64 9.58 -7.50 14.33
N ARG A 65 10.59 -7.82 13.52
CA ARG A 65 11.75 -8.63 13.96
C ARG A 65 12.81 -7.77 14.65
#